data_AF-A0A1W6KG29-F1
#
_entry.id   AF-A0A1W6KG29-F1
#
_cell.length_a   1.000
_cell.length_b   1.000
_cell.length_c   1.000
_cell.angle_alpha   90.00
_cell.angle_beta   90.00
_cell.angle_gamma   90.00
#
_symmetry.space_group_name_H-M   'P 1'
#
loop_
_entity.id
_entity.type
_entity.pdbx_description
1 polymer ?
#
loop_
_entity_poly.entity_id
_entity_poly.type
_entity_poly.pdbx_seq_one_letter_code
_entity_poly.pdbx_strand_id
1 'polypeptide(L)'
;MEKMSNNYAQAIAVPDKDLFAVQLSDGGWSIADGQGTNLTDEDMVELAGWHLPVRFEYPEQAIKAIDAGPKDWFDIAEDSPWSGHAVNSGAVREPKYLM
;
A
#
# COMPACT_ATOMS: atom_id res chain seq x y z
N MET A 1 -13.57 12.87 8.24
CA MET A 1 -12.31 12.31 7.73
C MET A 1 -12.47 10.81 7.89
N GLU A 2 -12.68 10.13 6.77
CA GLU A 2 -12.71 8.68 6.68
C GLU A 2 -11.32 8.18 7.17
N LYS A 3 -11.31 7.20 8.10
CA LYS A 3 -10.12 6.71 8.81
C LYS A 3 -9.55 5.45 8.14
N MET A 4 -8.56 5.63 7.26
CA MET A 4 -7.87 4.48 6.69
C MET A 4 -7.30 3.63 7.83
N SER A 5 -7.19 2.32 7.62
CA SER A 5 -6.52 1.45 8.59
C SER A 5 -5.17 1.02 8.04
N ASN A 6 -4.10 1.39 8.74
CA ASN A 6 -2.74 0.91 8.47
C ASN A 6 -2.35 -0.24 9.42
N ASN A 7 -3.34 -0.99 9.94
CA ASN A 7 -3.12 -2.19 10.73
C ASN A 7 -2.90 -3.41 9.82
N TYR A 8 -1.77 -3.46 9.13
CA TYR A 8 -1.48 -4.55 8.20
C TYR A 8 -1.20 -5.86 8.93
N ALA A 9 -1.59 -6.97 8.30
CA ALA A 9 -1.27 -8.32 8.77
C ALA A 9 0.18 -8.70 8.41
N GLN A 10 0.67 -8.19 7.28
CA GLN A 10 2.02 -8.42 6.78
C GLN A 10 2.50 -7.20 5.99
N ALA A 11 3.80 -6.93 6.03
CA ALA A 11 4.47 -5.96 5.18
C ALA A 11 5.75 -6.57 4.62
N ILE A 12 5.96 -6.41 3.31
CA ILE A 12 7.16 -6.88 2.61
C ILE A 12 7.83 -5.64 2.00
N ALA A 13 8.97 -5.25 2.55
CA ALA A 13 9.78 -4.18 1.99
C ALA A 13 10.28 -4.58 0.60
N VAL A 14 10.15 -3.69 -0.38
CA VAL A 14 10.76 -3.88 -1.70
C VAL A 14 12.17 -3.29 -1.66
N PRO A 15 13.23 -4.06 -1.95
CA PRO A 15 14.60 -3.57 -1.89
C PRO A 15 14.80 -2.31 -2.75
N ASP A 16 15.59 -1.36 -2.25
CA ASP A 16 15.91 -0.09 -2.92
C ASP A 16 14.68 0.79 -3.24
N LYS A 17 13.54 0.52 -2.59
CA LYS A 17 12.32 1.31 -2.66
C LYS A 17 11.90 1.66 -1.23
N ASP A 18 11.50 2.89 -1.00
CA ASP A 18 10.89 3.31 0.27
C ASP A 18 9.39 2.90 0.32
N LEU A 19 9.07 1.68 -0.14
CA LEU A 19 7.71 1.17 -0.31
C LEU A 19 7.60 -0.30 0.11
N PHE A 20 6.38 -0.67 0.50
CA PHE A 20 6.03 -1.98 1.03
C PHE A 20 4.85 -2.58 0.27
N ALA A 21 4.91 -3.88 -0.01
CA ALA A 21 3.72 -4.66 -0.32
C ALA A 21 3.07 -5.09 1.01
N VAL A 22 1.82 -4.69 1.26
CA VAL A 22 1.15 -4.88 2.54
C VAL A 22 -0.12 -5.70 2.41
N GLN A 23 -0.34 -6.62 3.35
CA GLN A 23 -1.56 -7.42 3.41
C GLN A 23 -2.56 -6.79 4.39
N LEU A 24 -3.78 -6.53 3.91
CA LEU A 24 -4.88 -6.02 4.70
C LEU A 24 -5.64 -7.16 5.41
N SER A 25 -6.53 -6.79 6.34
CA SER A 25 -7.28 -7.74 7.19
C SER A 25 -8.21 -8.68 6.41
N ASP A 26 -8.59 -8.32 5.19
CA ASP A 26 -9.40 -9.13 4.28
C ASP A 26 -8.55 -10.08 3.40
N GLY A 27 -7.24 -10.17 3.67
CA GLY A 27 -6.28 -10.99 2.95
C GLY A 27 -5.78 -10.40 1.62
N GLY A 28 -6.33 -9.27 1.19
CA GLY A 28 -5.90 -8.57 -0.02
C GLY A 28 -4.58 -7.84 0.17
N TRP A 29 -3.90 -7.56 -0.94
CA TRP A 29 -2.61 -6.88 -0.95
C TRP A 29 -2.72 -5.47 -1.54
N SER A 30 -1.95 -4.54 -0.99
CA SER A 30 -1.80 -3.18 -1.54
C SER A 30 -0.34 -2.72 -1.45
N ILE A 31 -0.08 -1.49 -1.85
CA ILE A 31 1.22 -0.81 -1.77
C ILE A 31 1.10 0.28 -0.71
N ALA A 32 2.11 0.38 0.16
CA ALA A 32 2.18 1.41 1.20
C ALA A 32 3.56 2.06 1.28
N ASP A 33 3.64 3.26 1.84
CA ASP A 33 4.87 3.97 2.21
C ASP A 33 5.39 3.64 3.61
N GLY A 34 4.82 2.59 4.24
CA GLY A 34 5.26 2.08 5.52
C GLY A 34 4.68 0.70 5.83
N GLN A 35 5.20 0.09 6.89
CA GLN A 35 4.87 -1.27 7.30
C GLN A 35 3.59 -1.40 8.14
N GLY A 36 2.94 -0.30 8.48
CA GLY A 36 1.73 -0.26 9.28
C GLY A 36 1.97 -0.21 10.79
N THR A 37 0.94 0.18 11.53
CA THR A 37 0.99 0.46 12.98
C THR A 37 1.18 -0.79 13.81
N ASN A 38 0.67 -1.94 13.37
CA ASN A 38 0.86 -3.21 14.06
C ASN A 38 2.31 -3.73 14.00
N LEU A 39 3.07 -3.28 13.01
CA LEU A 39 4.44 -3.73 12.76
C LEU A 39 5.48 -2.66 13.14
N THR A 40 5.03 -1.49 13.57
CA THR A 40 5.87 -0.35 13.95
C THR A 40 5.85 -0.19 15.46
N ASP A 41 7.01 0.11 16.04
CA ASP A 41 7.12 0.39 17.48
C ASP A 41 6.22 1.56 17.88
N GLU A 42 5.68 1.53 19.11
CA GLU A 42 4.68 2.51 19.58
C GLU A 42 5.16 3.97 19.51
N ASP A 43 6.46 4.21 19.69
CA ASP A 43 7.07 5.53 19.61
C ASP A 43 7.28 6.04 18.18
N MET A 44 7.14 5.16 17.18
CA MET A 44 7.33 5.43 15.76
C MET A 44 6.03 5.34 14.96
N VAL A 45 4.88 5.22 15.63
CA VAL A 45 3.55 4.99 15.03
C VAL A 45 3.16 6.02 13.97
N GLU A 46 3.67 7.25 14.06
CA GLU A 46 3.44 8.31 13.05
C GLU A 46 4.09 8.01 11.69
N LEU A 47 5.08 7.11 11.66
CA LEU A 47 5.83 6.67 10.48
C LEU A 47 5.35 5.31 9.94
N ALA A 48 4.23 4.80 10.46
CA ALA A 48 3.68 3.51 10.05
C ALA A 48 3.28 3.46 8.56
N GLY A 49 3.04 4.61 7.92
CA GLY A 49 2.64 4.69 6.52
C GLY A 49 1.19 4.28 6.25
N TRP A 50 0.78 4.48 5.00
CA TRP A 50 -0.57 4.35 4.48
C TRP A 50 -0.55 3.66 3.11
N HIS A 51 -1.65 3.02 2.75
CA HIS A 51 -1.73 2.22 1.53
C HIS A 51 -2.57 2.86 0.44
N LEU A 52 -2.34 2.45 -0.80
CA LEU A 52 -3.23 2.77 -1.92
C LEU A 52 -4.61 2.11 -1.75
N PRO A 53 -5.68 2.72 -2.29
CA PRO A 53 -7.02 2.17 -2.30
C PRO A 53 -7.23 1.15 -3.42
N VAL A 54 -6.34 0.19 -3.51
CA VAL A 54 -6.32 -0.85 -4.54
C VAL A 54 -6.08 -2.22 -3.90
N ARG A 55 -6.59 -3.26 -4.55
CA ARG A 55 -6.43 -4.65 -4.13
C ARG A 55 -5.74 -5.45 -5.23
N PHE A 56 -4.61 -6.04 -4.86
CA PHE A 56 -3.98 -7.17 -5.52
C PHE A 56 -4.40 -8.47 -4.82
N GLU A 57 -4.40 -9.57 -5.56
CA GLU A 57 -4.72 -10.89 -5.01
C GLU A 57 -3.50 -11.51 -4.32
N TYR A 58 -2.30 -11.26 -4.86
CA TYR A 58 -1.05 -11.86 -4.40
C TYR A 58 0.05 -10.82 -4.13
N PRO A 59 0.94 -11.07 -3.16
CA PRO A 59 2.02 -10.12 -2.82
C PRO A 59 2.95 -9.84 -4.01
N GLU A 60 3.22 -10.84 -4.84
CA GLU A 60 4.12 -10.71 -5.99
C GLU A 60 3.61 -9.67 -7.00
N GLN A 61 2.29 -9.47 -7.09
CA GLN A 61 1.71 -8.45 -7.97
C GLN A 61 2.01 -7.05 -7.44
N ALA A 62 1.85 -6.83 -6.14
CA ALA A 62 2.15 -5.56 -5.49
C ALA A 62 3.65 -5.24 -5.58
N ILE A 63 4.53 -6.22 -5.30
CA ILE A 63 5.99 -6.07 -5.41
C ILE A 63 6.38 -5.67 -6.84
N LYS A 64 5.87 -6.40 -7.85
CA LYS A 64 6.15 -6.09 -9.25
C LYS A 64 5.63 -4.71 -9.66
N ALA A 65 4.48 -4.28 -9.14
CA ALA A 65 3.94 -2.95 -9.40
C ALA A 65 4.83 -1.85 -8.78
N ILE A 66 5.38 -2.08 -7.58
CA ILE A 66 6.36 -1.17 -6.94
C ILE A 66 7.63 -1.05 -7.77
N ASP A 67 8.17 -2.17 -8.25
CA ASP A 67 9.38 -2.17 -9.09
C ASP A 67 9.21 -1.35 -10.36
N ALA A 68 8.06 -1.53 -11.02
CA ALA A 68 7.69 -0.83 -12.26
C ALA A 68 7.03 0.55 -12.02
N GLY A 69 7.03 1.03 -10.78
CA GLY A 69 6.30 2.22 -10.35
C GLY A 69 6.69 3.51 -11.10
N PRO A 70 5.80 4.54 -11.09
CA PRO A 70 6.09 5.83 -11.67
C PRO A 70 7.22 6.56 -10.93
N LYS A 71 7.76 7.63 -11.54
CA LYS A 71 8.76 8.50 -10.92
C LYS A 71 8.15 9.54 -9.98
N ASP A 72 6.83 9.68 -10.02
CA ASP A 72 6.06 10.57 -9.16
C ASP A 72 6.21 10.17 -7.70
N TRP A 73 6.05 11.16 -6.81
CA TRP A 73 6.01 10.92 -5.38
C TRP A 73 4.86 9.97 -5.04
N PHE A 74 5.09 9.12 -4.05
CA PHE A 74 4.04 8.23 -3.57
C PHE A 74 2.91 9.05 -2.95
N ASP A 75 1.70 8.83 -3.44
CA ASP A 75 0.48 9.51 -3.02
C ASP A 75 -0.65 8.49 -2.96
N ILE A 76 -1.29 8.41 -1.80
CA ILE A 76 -2.35 7.46 -1.49
C ILE A 76 -3.72 7.87 -2.05
N ALA A 77 -3.82 9.05 -2.70
CA ALA A 77 -5.05 9.49 -3.33
C ALA A 77 -5.54 8.51 -4.41
N GLU A 78 -6.86 8.36 -4.53
CA GLU A 78 -7.49 7.41 -5.46
C GLU A 78 -7.20 7.73 -6.94
N ASP A 79 -6.98 9.00 -7.26
CA ASP A 79 -6.66 9.52 -8.57
C ASP A 79 -5.15 9.77 -8.77
N SER A 80 -4.31 9.34 -7.82
CA SER A 80 -2.86 9.50 -7.93
C SER A 80 -2.27 8.69 -9.10
N PRO A 81 -1.10 9.11 -9.64
CA PRO A 81 -0.37 8.32 -10.62
C PRO A 81 -0.08 6.90 -10.15
N TRP A 82 0.17 6.72 -8.85
CA TRP A 82 0.40 5.42 -8.22
C TRP A 82 -0.85 4.55 -8.19
N SER A 83 -2.01 5.09 -7.82
CA SER A 83 -3.29 4.38 -7.89
C SER A 83 -3.63 3.96 -9.31
N GLY A 84 -3.43 4.84 -10.30
CA GLY A 84 -3.62 4.53 -11.71
C GLY A 84 -2.66 3.45 -12.22
N HIS A 85 -1.38 3.54 -11.86
CA HIS A 85 -0.37 2.54 -12.20
C HIS A 85 -0.67 1.16 -11.60
N ALA A 86 -1.07 1.10 -10.33
CA ALA A 86 -1.39 -0.15 -9.67
C ALA A 86 -2.57 -0.87 -10.36
N VAL A 87 -3.61 -0.13 -10.75
CA VAL A 87 -4.73 -0.69 -11.52
C VAL A 87 -4.28 -1.20 -12.89
N ASN A 88 -3.46 -0.43 -13.61
CA ASN A 88 -2.88 -0.88 -14.89
C ASN A 88 -1.96 -2.10 -14.73
N SER A 89 -1.41 -2.32 -13.53
CA SER A 89 -0.58 -3.46 -13.16
C SER A 89 -1.39 -4.68 -12.68
N GLY A 90 -2.72 -4.60 -12.71
CA GLY A 90 -3.62 -5.72 -12.40
C GLY A 90 -4.31 -5.65 -11.04
N ALA A 91 -4.21 -4.53 -10.31
CA ALA A 91 -5.03 -4.29 -9.13
C ALA A 91 -6.47 -3.92 -9.51
N VAL A 92 -7.40 -4.12 -8.58
CA VAL A 92 -8.77 -3.59 -8.65
C VAL A 92 -8.88 -2.42 -7.66
N ARG A 93 -9.55 -1.34 -8.04
CA ARG A 93 -9.87 -0.26 -7.09
C ARG A 93 -10.77 -0.81 -5.97
N GLU A 94 -10.42 -0.53 -4.73
CA GLU A 94 -11.20 -0.93 -3.57
C GLU A 94 -11.46 0.31 -2.70
N PRO A 95 -12.53 1.08 -2.95
CA PRO A 95 -12.82 2.31 -2.20
C PRO A 95 -13.00 2.08 -0.70
N LYS A 96 -13.33 0.85 -0.27
CA LYS A 96 -13.40 0.52 1.17
C LYS A 96 -12.04 0.66 1.87
N TYR A 97 -10.95 0.69 1.13
CA TYR A 97 -9.61 0.93 1.66
C TYR A 97 -9.38 2.40 2.03
N LEU A 98 -10.26 3.31 1.59
CA LEU A 98 -10.31 4.73 1.98
C LEU A 98 -11.20 5.00 3.21
N MET A 99 -11.72 3.95 3.87
CA MET A 99 -12.65 4.02 5.03
C MET A 99 -12.26 5.07 6.04
#